data_AF-A0A7R9UIN5-F1
#
_entry.id   AF-A0A7R9UIN5-F1
#
_cell.length_a   1.000
_cell.length_b   1.000
_cell.length_c   1.000
_cell.angle_alpha   90.00
_cell.angle_beta   90.00
_cell.angle_gamma   90.00
#
_symmetry.space_group_name_H-M   'P 1'
#
loop_
_entity.id
_entity.type
_entity.pdbx_description
1 polymer ?
#
loop_
_entity_poly.entity_id
_entity_poly.type
_entity_poly.pdbx_seq_one_letter_code
_entity_poly.pdbx_strand_id
1 'polypeptide(L)'
;LDGLWTALGRFSGALTLSEGFHALAMLALGLYARNGLELGLICVRIAVSAAFAAFALRAHLRDAAHSWLASRGESVTTAVGIATLIGSRAVDDVQATAIAQLRSLRIDLLHEADLASSQTDARLYALSSPAKYGEVDAFISHSWRDDGAVKWASLQRWRADFKRSSSGREPTVWLDKACLSPDDLDTQLALLPVFVASCKSFVVVLMPSYLERLWCVTEIFIFMQMGGTADRIEMILPDHALGAPAAGDVSAKASPFDVHDAIKSFDVQRAACFRSEERERLLTVIEAGFGGLGVFNEVLVKLLDAAVALRDAAEAR
;
A
#
# COMPACT_ATOMS: atom_id res chain seq x y z
N LEU A 1 21.58 37.36 -32.38
CA LEU A 1 20.59 36.90 -31.37
C LEU A 1 19.18 36.88 -31.96
N ASP A 2 18.79 37.85 -32.80
CA ASP A 2 17.46 37.86 -33.45
C ASP A 2 17.25 36.81 -34.55
N GLY A 3 18.31 36.37 -35.23
CA GLY A 3 18.23 35.26 -36.21
C GLY A 3 18.11 33.86 -35.58
N LEU A 4 18.43 33.70 -34.30
CA LEU A 4 18.33 32.41 -33.60
C LEU A 4 16.88 32.13 -33.17
N TRP A 5 16.12 33.18 -32.85
CA TRP A 5 14.70 33.09 -32.48
C TRP A 5 13.79 32.77 -33.68
N THR A 6 14.15 33.21 -34.88
CA THR A 6 13.39 32.91 -36.11
C THR A 6 13.56 31.47 -36.58
N ALA A 7 14.68 30.82 -36.26
CA ALA A 7 14.90 29.40 -36.53
C ALA A 7 14.14 28.48 -35.54
N LEU A 8 13.99 28.92 -34.28
CA LEU A 8 13.26 28.17 -33.26
C LEU A 8 11.73 28.32 -33.36
N GLY A 9 11.24 29.44 -33.89
CA GLY A 9 9.80 29.71 -34.02
C GLY A 9 9.05 28.89 -35.09
N ARG A 10 9.73 28.07 -35.90
CA ARG A 10 9.10 27.19 -36.91
C ARG A 10 9.07 25.70 -36.54
N PHE A 11 9.56 25.33 -35.36
CA PHE A 11 9.54 23.95 -34.85
C PHE A 11 8.41 23.76 -33.82
N SER A 12 7.16 23.83 -34.26
CA SER A 12 5.99 23.49 -33.43
C SER A 12 5.48 22.06 -33.66
N GLY A 13 6.26 21.22 -34.34
CA GLY A 13 6.01 19.79 -34.46
C GLY A 13 6.76 19.05 -33.36
N ALA A 14 6.09 18.09 -32.71
CA ALA A 14 6.58 17.32 -31.57
C ALA A 14 8.03 16.83 -31.75
N LEU A 15 8.97 17.58 -31.17
CA LEU A 15 10.31 17.08 -30.93
C LEU A 15 10.18 15.87 -30.01
N THR A 16 10.61 14.72 -30.52
CA THR A 16 10.74 13.54 -29.67
C THR A 16 11.75 13.86 -28.57
N LEU A 17 11.59 13.26 -27.39
CA LEU A 17 12.50 13.46 -26.24
C LEU A 17 13.99 13.26 -26.63
N SER A 18 14.23 12.36 -27.60
CA SER A 18 15.50 12.13 -28.28
C SER A 18 16.07 13.38 -28.96
N GLU A 19 15.28 14.06 -29.81
CA GLU A 19 15.75 15.19 -30.60
C GLU A 19 16.02 16.43 -29.73
N GLY A 20 15.24 16.61 -28.67
CA GLY A 20 15.49 17.64 -27.66
C GLY A 20 16.82 17.44 -26.92
N PHE A 21 17.16 16.19 -26.56
CA PHE A 21 18.44 15.85 -25.95
C PHE A 21 19.63 16.09 -26.88
N HIS A 22 19.49 15.76 -28.16
CA HIS A 22 20.54 15.99 -29.16
C HIS A 22 20.79 17.49 -29.39
N ALA A 23 19.73 18.31 -29.47
CA ALA A 23 19.87 19.75 -29.61
C ALA A 23 20.56 20.38 -28.38
N LEU A 24 20.21 19.96 -27.17
CA LEU A 24 20.84 20.41 -25.92
C LEU A 24 22.30 19.96 -25.81
N ALA A 25 22.63 18.73 -26.19
CA ALA A 25 23.99 18.23 -26.19
C ALA A 25 24.88 18.99 -27.19
N MET A 26 24.36 19.29 -28.38
CA MET A 26 25.06 20.09 -29.39
C MET A 26 25.26 21.54 -28.92
N LEU A 27 24.28 22.13 -28.22
CA LEU A 27 24.39 23.47 -27.65
C LEU A 27 25.44 23.51 -26.52
N ALA A 28 25.47 22.49 -25.66
CA ALA A 28 26.47 22.35 -24.59
C ALA A 28 27.89 22.15 -25.15
N LEU A 29 28.06 21.35 -26.21
CA LEU A 29 29.34 21.18 -26.93
C LEU A 29 29.81 22.49 -27.58
N GLY A 30 28.89 23.25 -28.19
CA GLY A 30 29.20 24.56 -28.78
C GLY A 30 29.61 25.61 -27.73
N LEU A 31 28.97 25.60 -26.55
CA LEU A 31 29.31 26.49 -25.44
C LEU A 31 30.62 26.08 -24.75
N TYR A 32 30.88 24.78 -24.63
CA TYR A 32 32.14 24.22 -24.15
C TYR A 32 33.33 24.65 -25.02
N ALA A 33 33.19 24.53 -26.34
CA ALA A 33 34.23 24.91 -27.29
C ALA A 33 34.57 26.41 -27.27
N ARG A 34 33.64 27.26 -26.81
CA ARG A 34 33.75 28.72 -26.90
C ARG A 34 34.13 29.41 -25.58
N ASN A 35 33.70 28.86 -24.44
CA ASN A 35 33.81 29.52 -23.14
C ASN A 35 34.47 28.65 -22.04
N GLY A 36 34.96 27.46 -22.38
CA GLY A 36 35.65 26.55 -21.44
C GLY A 36 34.72 25.62 -20.67
N LEU A 37 35.33 24.74 -19.85
CA LEU A 37 34.70 23.61 -19.16
C LEU A 37 33.55 24.01 -18.21
N GLU A 38 33.69 25.13 -17.53
CA GLU A 38 32.73 25.61 -16.52
C GLU A 38 31.34 25.89 -17.10
N LEU A 39 31.27 26.59 -18.24
CA LEU A 39 29.99 26.96 -18.84
C LEU A 39 29.26 25.74 -19.44
N GLY A 40 30.01 24.79 -20.00
CA GLY A 40 29.48 23.53 -20.50
C GLY A 40 28.85 22.70 -19.38
N LEU A 41 29.52 22.60 -18.23
CA LEU A 41 29.01 21.88 -17.05
C LEU A 41 27.75 22.52 -16.48
N ILE A 42 27.66 23.86 -16.44
CA ILE A 42 26.46 24.57 -16.00
C ILE A 42 25.27 24.26 -16.93
N CYS A 43 25.47 24.29 -18.24
CA CYS A 43 24.41 23.96 -19.20
C CYS A 43 23.92 22.51 -19.08
N VAL A 44 24.84 21.55 -18.90
CA VAL A 44 24.48 20.14 -18.67
C VAL A 44 23.67 20.00 -17.37
N ARG A 45 24.09 20.66 -16.27
CA ARG A 45 23.33 20.65 -15.01
C ARG A 45 21.92 21.20 -15.19
N ILE A 46 21.78 22.36 -15.84
CA ILE A 46 20.46 22.96 -16.12
C ILE A 46 19.61 22.02 -16.97
N ALA A 47 20.18 21.40 -17.99
CA ALA A 47 19.47 20.47 -18.87
C ALA A 47 18.98 19.22 -18.13
N VAL A 48 19.84 18.62 -17.30
CA VAL A 48 19.49 17.47 -16.46
C VAL A 48 18.43 17.86 -15.44
N SER A 49 18.57 19.00 -14.75
CA SER A 49 17.57 19.50 -13.80
C SER A 49 16.23 19.80 -14.48
N ALA A 50 16.23 20.39 -15.68
CA ALA A 50 15.02 20.64 -16.45
C ALA A 50 14.36 19.34 -16.94
N ALA A 51 15.16 18.35 -17.35
CA ALA A 51 14.65 17.02 -17.70
C ALA A 51 14.04 16.31 -16.48
N PHE A 52 14.70 16.36 -15.32
CA PHE A 52 14.15 15.85 -14.06
C PHE A 52 12.87 16.57 -13.64
N ALA A 53 12.82 17.90 -13.77
CA ALA A 53 11.62 18.68 -13.48
C ALA A 53 10.48 18.31 -14.45
N ALA A 54 10.76 18.22 -15.75
CA ALA A 54 9.78 17.82 -16.76
C ALA A 54 9.29 16.37 -16.56
N PHE A 55 10.16 15.49 -16.07
CA PHE A 55 9.83 14.13 -15.69
C PHE A 55 8.95 14.09 -14.43
N ALA A 56 9.33 14.82 -13.38
CA ALA A 56 8.58 14.94 -12.13
C ALA A 56 7.20 15.59 -12.33
N LEU A 57 7.05 16.50 -13.29
CA LEU A 57 5.80 17.17 -13.64
C LEU A 57 4.87 16.32 -14.51
N ARG A 58 5.31 15.16 -15.01
CA ARG A 58 4.49 14.26 -15.84
C ARG A 58 4.11 13.02 -15.05
N ALA A 59 2.93 13.07 -14.43
CA ALA A 59 2.36 11.98 -13.62
C ALA A 59 2.49 10.59 -14.29
N HIS A 60 2.13 10.46 -15.58
CA HIS A 60 2.21 9.18 -16.29
C HIS A 60 3.62 8.59 -16.44
N LEU A 61 4.67 9.42 -16.57
CA LEU A 61 6.06 8.94 -16.68
C LEU A 61 6.60 8.53 -15.31
N ARG A 62 6.20 9.28 -14.28
CA ARG A 62 6.47 8.96 -12.88
C ARG A 62 5.83 7.62 -12.51
N ASP A 63 4.57 7.39 -12.88
CA ASP A 63 3.86 6.15 -12.58
C ASP A 63 4.45 4.94 -13.34
N ALA A 64 4.86 5.15 -14.60
CA ALA A 64 5.54 4.14 -15.41
C ALA A 64 6.94 3.81 -14.86
N ALA A 65 7.70 4.81 -14.41
CA ALA A 65 9.00 4.58 -13.79
C ALA A 65 8.88 3.96 -12.39
N HIS A 66 7.92 4.38 -11.57
CA HIS A 66 7.67 3.72 -10.28
C HIS A 66 7.22 2.27 -10.48
N SER A 67 6.33 1.98 -11.44
CA SER A 67 5.96 0.60 -11.75
C SER A 67 7.14 -0.22 -12.27
N TRP A 68 7.97 0.38 -13.12
CA TRP A 68 9.16 -0.29 -13.67
C TRP A 68 10.22 -0.55 -12.60
N LEU A 69 10.47 0.42 -11.71
CA LEU A 69 11.41 0.31 -10.59
C LEU A 69 10.92 -0.67 -9.51
N ALA A 70 9.64 -0.59 -9.13
CA ALA A 70 9.00 -1.54 -8.22
C ALA A 70 9.08 -2.98 -8.75
N SER A 71 8.98 -3.18 -10.06
CA SER A 71 9.08 -4.50 -10.70
C SER A 71 10.49 -5.13 -10.67
N ARG A 72 11.55 -4.38 -10.32
CA ARG A 72 12.95 -4.85 -10.36
C ARG A 72 13.63 -5.06 -9.00
N GLY A 73 12.89 -4.99 -7.89
CA GLY A 73 13.42 -5.27 -6.55
C GLY A 73 13.53 -4.05 -5.62
N GLU A 74 12.94 -2.90 -5.98
CA GLU A 74 12.90 -1.70 -5.13
C GLU A 74 11.77 -1.70 -4.08
N SER A 75 10.98 -2.77 -3.94
CA SER A 75 9.88 -2.80 -2.96
C SER A 75 10.37 -2.43 -1.56
N VAL A 76 11.61 -2.79 -1.21
CA VAL A 76 12.20 -2.47 0.09
C VAL A 76 12.61 -1.00 0.20
N THR A 77 13.15 -0.39 -0.86
CA THR A 77 13.50 1.05 -0.86
C THR A 77 12.25 1.92 -0.78
N THR A 78 11.18 1.56 -1.51
CA THR A 78 9.88 2.23 -1.40
C THR A 78 9.27 2.02 0.00
N ALA A 79 9.36 0.80 0.55
CA ALA A 79 8.89 0.51 1.91
C ALA A 79 9.59 1.40 2.94
N VAL A 80 10.91 1.53 2.83
CA VAL A 80 11.72 2.37 3.72
C VAL A 80 11.34 3.85 3.58
N GLY A 81 11.14 4.35 2.36
CA GLY A 81 10.72 5.73 2.14
C GLY A 81 9.37 6.05 2.81
N ILE A 82 8.39 5.15 2.69
CA ILE A 82 7.08 5.30 3.35
C ILE A 82 7.22 5.17 4.86
N ALA A 83 8.02 4.21 5.34
CA ALA A 83 8.30 4.02 6.76
C ALA A 83 8.91 5.27 7.40
N THR A 84 9.84 5.93 6.70
CA THR A 84 10.40 7.21 7.13
C THR A 84 9.34 8.31 7.21
N LEU A 85 8.39 8.37 6.27
CA LEU A 85 7.28 9.34 6.33
C LEU A 85 6.32 9.04 7.50
N ILE A 86 6.04 7.76 7.76
CA ILE A 86 5.14 7.31 8.85
C ILE A 86 5.80 7.43 10.23
N GLY A 87 7.11 7.25 10.35
CA GLY A 87 7.81 7.18 11.65
C GLY A 87 8.85 8.27 11.91
N SER A 88 9.18 9.12 10.94
CA SER A 88 10.25 10.14 11.02
C SER A 88 11.64 9.56 11.34
N ARG A 89 11.99 8.38 10.81
CA ARG A 89 13.28 7.69 11.07
C ARG A 89 14.24 7.73 9.88
N ALA A 90 15.55 7.66 10.16
CA ALA A 90 16.58 7.57 9.13
C ALA A 90 16.47 6.26 8.32
N VAL A 91 16.67 6.36 7.00
CA VAL A 91 16.45 5.32 5.99
C VAL A 91 17.29 4.06 6.24
N ASP A 92 18.57 4.23 6.57
CA ASP A 92 19.55 3.14 6.57
C ASP A 92 19.29 2.06 7.66
N ASP A 93 18.61 2.43 8.75
CA ASP A 93 18.31 1.50 9.85
C ASP A 93 16.96 0.79 9.69
N VAL A 94 16.04 1.34 8.89
CA VAL A 94 14.64 0.87 8.83
C VAL A 94 14.54 -0.54 8.28
N GLN A 95 15.25 -0.85 7.19
CA GLN A 95 15.17 -2.18 6.56
C GLN A 95 15.74 -3.27 7.47
N ALA A 96 16.96 -3.08 7.98
CA ALA A 96 17.61 -4.07 8.83
C ALA A 96 16.81 -4.29 10.13
N THR A 97 16.31 -3.19 10.72
CA THR A 97 15.44 -3.25 11.91
C THR A 97 14.14 -3.99 11.60
N ALA A 98 13.47 -3.67 10.50
CA ALA A 98 12.23 -4.33 10.11
C ALA A 98 12.41 -5.82 9.86
N ILE A 99 13.47 -6.23 9.15
CA ILE A 99 13.75 -7.65 8.92
C ILE A 99 14.04 -8.36 10.25
N ALA A 100 14.80 -7.75 11.16
CA ALA A 100 15.10 -8.32 12.47
C ALA A 100 13.86 -8.43 13.37
N GLN A 101 12.88 -7.55 13.19
CA GLN A 101 11.64 -7.51 13.97
C GLN A 101 10.46 -8.20 13.27
N LEU A 102 10.66 -8.73 12.06
CA LEU A 102 9.60 -9.41 11.32
C LEU A 102 9.20 -10.70 12.04
N ARG A 103 7.92 -10.83 12.33
CA ARG A 103 7.32 -11.99 12.99
C ARG A 103 6.12 -12.49 12.19
N SER A 104 5.75 -13.74 12.44
CA SER A 104 4.51 -14.33 11.95
C SER A 104 3.91 -15.24 13.01
N LEU A 105 2.59 -15.40 12.94
CA LEU A 105 1.83 -16.30 13.79
C LEU A 105 1.21 -17.39 12.92
N ARG A 106 1.27 -18.65 13.34
CA ARG A 106 0.44 -19.68 12.71
C ARG A 106 -1.01 -19.48 13.13
N ILE A 107 -1.92 -19.41 12.16
CA ILE A 107 -3.30 -19.03 12.46
C ILE A 107 -4.02 -19.99 13.42
N ASP A 108 -3.60 -21.26 13.49
CA ASP A 108 -4.20 -22.25 14.38
C ASP A 108 -3.93 -22.00 15.87
N LEU A 109 -3.05 -21.05 16.18
CA LEU A 109 -2.77 -20.59 17.54
C LEU A 109 -3.66 -19.41 17.98
N LEU A 110 -4.39 -18.79 17.04
CA LEU A 110 -5.40 -17.79 17.36
C LEU A 110 -6.65 -18.45 17.94
N HIS A 111 -7.34 -17.71 18.80
CA HIS A 111 -8.64 -18.06 19.35
C HIS A 111 -9.62 -16.91 19.08
N GLU A 112 -10.92 -17.19 19.15
CA GLU A 112 -11.97 -16.19 18.93
C GLU A 112 -11.81 -14.93 19.80
N ALA A 113 -11.50 -15.12 21.09
CA ALA A 113 -11.30 -14.04 22.05
C ALA A 113 -10.15 -13.09 21.65
N ASP A 114 -9.21 -13.55 20.84
CA ASP A 114 -8.07 -12.74 20.39
C ASP A 114 -8.51 -11.63 19.43
N LEU A 115 -9.62 -11.83 18.71
CA LEU A 115 -10.16 -10.89 17.73
C LEU A 115 -11.20 -9.92 18.31
N ALA A 116 -11.51 -10.03 19.61
CA ALA A 116 -12.52 -9.23 20.29
C ALA A 116 -12.03 -7.85 20.76
N SER A 117 -10.71 -7.61 20.82
CA SER A 117 -10.14 -6.37 21.36
C SER A 117 -8.80 -6.01 20.74
N SER A 118 -8.59 -4.71 20.50
CA SER A 118 -7.33 -4.14 20.00
C SER A 118 -6.23 -4.02 21.04
N GLN A 119 -6.48 -4.39 22.30
CA GLN A 119 -5.47 -4.32 23.35
C GLN A 119 -4.32 -5.28 23.03
N THR A 120 -3.10 -4.83 23.26
CA THR A 120 -1.89 -5.64 23.11
C THR A 120 -1.97 -6.89 23.97
N ASP A 121 -1.53 -8.03 23.43
CA ASP A 121 -1.53 -9.30 24.15
C ASP A 121 -0.13 -9.93 24.10
N ALA A 122 0.60 -9.85 25.22
CA ALA A 122 1.93 -10.44 25.36
C ALA A 122 1.92 -11.96 25.10
N ARG A 123 0.79 -12.65 25.35
CA ARG A 123 0.63 -14.07 25.05
C ARG A 123 0.70 -14.32 23.54
N LEU A 124 -0.02 -13.53 22.74
CA LEU A 124 0.00 -13.66 21.28
C LEU A 124 1.36 -13.33 20.70
N TYR A 125 2.02 -12.31 21.23
CA TYR A 125 3.40 -12.00 20.85
C TYR A 125 4.38 -13.14 21.16
N ALA A 126 4.22 -13.81 22.31
CA ALA A 126 5.01 -14.99 22.65
C ALA A 126 4.72 -16.20 21.75
N LEU A 127 3.52 -16.31 21.19
CA LEU A 127 3.13 -17.37 20.26
C LEU A 127 3.58 -17.11 18.82
N SER A 128 3.84 -15.86 18.44
CA SER A 128 4.45 -15.57 17.15
C SER A 128 5.93 -15.99 17.12
N SER A 129 6.51 -16.08 15.93
CA SER A 129 7.90 -16.49 15.73
C SER A 129 8.59 -15.56 14.74
N PRO A 130 9.92 -15.35 14.83
CA PRO A 130 10.66 -14.63 13.80
C PRO A 130 10.39 -15.23 12.42
N ALA A 131 10.19 -14.38 11.43
CA ALA A 131 9.91 -14.78 10.05
C ALA A 131 10.92 -14.18 9.09
N LYS A 132 11.11 -14.82 7.93
CA LYS A 132 11.95 -14.27 6.87
C LYS A 132 11.11 -13.47 5.90
N TYR A 133 11.75 -12.49 5.27
CA TYR A 133 11.15 -11.68 4.24
C TYR A 133 10.62 -12.54 3.09
N GLY A 134 9.35 -12.39 2.73
CA GLY A 134 8.69 -13.15 1.65
C GLY A 134 8.19 -14.54 2.05
N GLU A 135 8.44 -15.01 3.28
CA GLU A 135 8.00 -16.34 3.72
C GLU A 135 6.59 -16.32 4.36
N VAL A 136 6.13 -15.16 4.87
CA VAL A 136 4.80 -15.01 5.51
C VAL A 136 3.70 -15.15 4.47
N ASP A 137 2.71 -16.00 4.73
CA ASP A 137 1.67 -16.29 3.73
C ASP A 137 0.75 -15.10 3.51
N ALA A 138 0.28 -14.45 4.58
CA ALA A 138 -0.67 -13.35 4.46
C ALA A 138 -0.45 -12.24 5.49
N PHE A 139 -0.70 -11.00 5.08
CA PHE A 139 -0.93 -9.87 5.99
C PHE A 139 -2.42 -9.76 6.28
N ILE A 140 -2.84 -9.79 7.55
CA ILE A 140 -4.26 -9.66 7.92
C ILE A 140 -4.59 -8.21 8.25
N SER A 141 -5.26 -7.54 7.32
CA SER A 141 -5.82 -6.20 7.52
C SER A 141 -7.28 -6.32 7.96
N HIS A 142 -7.61 -5.72 9.10
CA HIS A 142 -8.96 -5.78 9.65
C HIS A 142 -9.26 -4.60 10.59
N SER A 143 -10.54 -4.35 10.85
CA SER A 143 -10.96 -3.38 11.86
C SER A 143 -11.22 -4.03 13.22
N TRP A 144 -10.71 -3.40 14.28
CA TRP A 144 -10.96 -3.79 15.66
C TRP A 144 -12.34 -3.35 16.18
N ARG A 145 -13.06 -2.49 15.45
CA ARG A 145 -14.39 -2.00 15.84
C ARG A 145 -15.53 -2.96 15.47
N ASP A 146 -15.28 -3.87 14.53
CA ASP A 146 -16.26 -4.86 14.12
C ASP A 146 -16.31 -6.05 15.06
N ASP A 147 -17.42 -6.78 15.00
CA ASP A 147 -17.70 -7.96 15.81
C ASP A 147 -16.59 -9.02 15.70
N GLY A 148 -16.01 -9.38 16.85
CA GLY A 148 -14.91 -10.35 16.94
C GLY A 148 -15.31 -11.75 16.50
N ALA A 149 -16.52 -12.21 16.82
CA ALA A 149 -17.00 -13.54 16.50
C ALA A 149 -17.27 -13.69 15.01
N VAL A 150 -17.85 -12.67 14.35
CA VAL A 150 -18.04 -12.67 12.90
C VAL A 150 -16.71 -12.68 12.17
N LYS A 151 -15.74 -11.86 12.60
CA LYS A 151 -14.37 -11.86 12.04
C LYS A 151 -13.71 -13.24 12.20
N TRP A 152 -13.82 -13.83 13.39
CA TRP A 152 -13.27 -15.16 13.68
C TRP A 152 -13.87 -16.23 12.75
N ALA A 153 -15.20 -16.30 12.66
CA ALA A 153 -15.87 -17.27 11.79
C ALA A 153 -15.42 -17.14 10.33
N SER A 154 -15.28 -15.89 9.85
CA SER A 154 -14.86 -15.61 8.48
C SER A 154 -13.39 -15.98 8.22
N LEU A 155 -12.49 -15.68 9.18
CA LEU A 155 -11.08 -16.09 9.14
C LEU A 155 -10.91 -17.61 9.19
N GLN A 156 -11.75 -18.33 9.92
CA GLN A 156 -11.69 -19.79 9.99
C GLN A 156 -12.07 -20.45 8.66
N ARG A 157 -12.95 -19.83 7.87
CA ARG A 157 -13.25 -20.28 6.50
C ARG A 157 -12.08 -20.06 5.56
N TRP A 158 -11.55 -18.84 5.56
CA TRP A 158 -10.33 -18.53 4.82
C TRP A 158 -9.19 -19.51 5.14
N ARG A 159 -8.97 -19.79 6.44
CA ARG A 159 -8.00 -20.80 6.89
C ARG A 159 -8.29 -22.17 6.30
N ALA A 160 -9.55 -22.62 6.33
CA ALA A 160 -9.94 -23.91 5.78
C ALA A 160 -9.67 -23.99 4.27
N ASP A 161 -9.96 -22.91 3.54
CA ASP A 161 -9.74 -22.81 2.10
C ASP A 161 -8.25 -22.82 1.75
N PHE A 162 -7.44 -22.07 2.51
CA PHE A 162 -5.98 -22.09 2.41
C PHE A 162 -5.43 -23.50 2.64
N LYS A 163 -5.92 -24.22 3.65
CA LYS A 163 -5.48 -25.60 3.92
C LYS A 163 -5.81 -26.54 2.76
N ARG A 164 -6.97 -26.35 2.10
CA ARG A 164 -7.34 -27.15 0.92
C ARG A 164 -6.38 -26.91 -0.24
N SER A 165 -5.96 -25.67 -0.49
CA SER A 165 -5.02 -25.33 -1.56
C SER A 165 -3.55 -25.62 -1.21
N SER A 166 -3.21 -25.67 0.07
CA SER A 166 -1.83 -25.77 0.58
C SER A 166 -1.48 -27.15 1.15
N SER A 167 -2.07 -28.22 0.61
CA SER A 167 -1.79 -29.61 1.05
C SER A 167 -1.94 -29.83 2.57
N GLY A 168 -2.92 -29.16 3.19
CA GLY A 168 -3.22 -29.27 4.61
C GLY A 168 -2.37 -28.42 5.56
N ARG A 169 -1.38 -27.68 5.07
CA ARG A 169 -0.52 -26.80 5.88
C ARG A 169 -1.31 -25.61 6.44
N GLU A 170 -1.05 -25.24 7.69
CA GLU A 170 -1.58 -24.02 8.29
C GLU A 170 -0.92 -22.76 7.71
N PRO A 171 -1.69 -21.68 7.45
CA PRO A 171 -1.10 -20.42 7.03
C PRO A 171 -0.35 -19.74 8.18
N THR A 172 0.75 -19.11 7.82
CA THR A 172 1.48 -18.16 8.66
C THR A 172 1.05 -16.74 8.31
N VAL A 173 0.65 -15.97 9.31
CA VAL A 173 0.07 -14.65 9.11
C VAL A 173 0.82 -13.58 9.87
N TRP A 174 0.85 -12.38 9.31
CA TRP A 174 1.15 -11.17 10.07
C TRP A 174 -0.16 -10.57 10.56
N LEU A 175 -0.27 -10.42 11.88
CA LEU A 175 -1.41 -9.79 12.56
C LEU A 175 -0.85 -8.83 13.60
N ASP A 176 -1.27 -7.56 13.55
CA ASP A 176 -0.78 -6.47 14.39
C ASP A 176 -0.64 -6.86 15.87
N LYS A 177 -1.71 -7.34 16.50
CA LYS A 177 -1.74 -7.71 17.92
C LYS A 177 -0.79 -8.84 18.31
N ALA A 178 -0.43 -9.71 17.36
CA ALA A 178 0.44 -10.86 17.60
C ALA A 178 1.90 -10.63 17.16
N CYS A 179 2.11 -9.77 16.18
CA CYS A 179 3.42 -9.56 15.56
C CYS A 179 4.11 -8.29 16.07
N LEU A 180 3.35 -7.36 16.67
CA LEU A 180 3.90 -6.16 17.28
C LEU A 180 4.21 -6.36 18.77
N SER A 181 5.39 -5.90 19.18
CA SER A 181 5.80 -5.88 20.59
C SER A 181 5.01 -4.80 21.34
N PRO A 182 4.43 -5.11 22.51
CA PRO A 182 3.76 -4.11 23.34
C PRO A 182 4.69 -2.97 23.80
N ASP A 183 6.00 -3.22 23.86
CA ASP A 183 6.98 -2.29 24.44
C ASP A 183 7.45 -1.20 23.46
N ASP A 184 7.22 -1.36 22.15
CA ASP A 184 7.78 -0.49 21.12
C ASP A 184 6.83 -0.30 19.91
N LEU A 185 5.53 -0.14 20.20
CA LEU A 185 4.47 -0.14 19.18
C LEU A 185 4.68 0.95 18.12
N ASP A 186 4.94 2.19 18.52
CA ASP A 186 5.09 3.32 17.59
C ASP A 186 6.25 3.12 16.60
N THR A 187 7.37 2.60 17.11
CA THR A 187 8.55 2.31 16.29
C THR A 187 8.25 1.20 15.29
N GLN A 188 7.51 0.17 15.71
CA GLN A 188 7.19 -0.96 14.84
C GLN A 188 6.11 -0.64 13.82
N LEU A 189 5.15 0.23 14.15
CA LEU A 189 4.16 0.74 13.20
C LEU A 189 4.84 1.51 12.06
N ALA A 190 5.95 2.19 12.31
CA ALA A 190 6.74 2.79 11.25
C ALA A 190 7.32 1.75 10.27
N LEU A 191 7.54 0.51 10.70
CA LEU A 191 8.11 -0.58 9.88
C LEU A 191 7.07 -1.34 9.06
N LEU A 192 5.78 -0.96 9.19
CA LEU A 192 4.66 -1.61 8.54
C LEU A 192 4.82 -1.81 7.02
N PRO A 193 5.40 -0.87 6.25
CA PRO A 193 5.65 -1.10 4.83
C PRO A 193 6.51 -2.31 4.52
N VAL A 194 7.52 -2.59 5.33
CA VAL A 194 8.38 -3.77 5.16
C VAL A 194 7.62 -5.04 5.58
N PHE A 195 6.81 -4.96 6.63
CA PHE A 195 5.98 -6.10 7.06
C PHE A 195 4.94 -6.48 6.00
N VAL A 196 4.24 -5.51 5.41
CA VAL A 196 3.30 -5.73 4.31
C VAL A 196 4.04 -6.32 3.09
N ALA A 197 5.18 -5.74 2.70
CA ALA A 197 5.96 -6.23 1.56
C ALA A 197 6.53 -7.66 1.77
N SER A 198 6.67 -8.09 3.03
CA SER A 198 7.15 -9.43 3.37
C SER A 198 6.10 -10.53 3.25
N CYS A 199 4.83 -10.17 3.04
CA CYS A 199 3.71 -11.11 2.94
C CYS A 199 3.38 -11.45 1.48
N LYS A 200 3.01 -12.70 1.19
CA LYS A 200 2.67 -13.14 -0.18
C LYS A 200 1.33 -12.57 -0.64
N SER A 201 0.31 -12.65 0.21
CA SER A 201 -1.01 -12.06 -0.03
C SER A 201 -1.40 -11.03 1.04
N PHE A 202 -2.46 -10.27 0.74
CA PHE A 202 -3.04 -9.26 1.60
C PHE A 202 -4.50 -9.61 1.86
N VAL A 203 -4.78 -10.12 3.06
CA VAL A 203 -6.13 -10.54 3.45
C VAL A 203 -6.86 -9.33 4.01
N VAL A 204 -8.00 -8.99 3.40
CA VAL A 204 -8.85 -7.89 3.84
C VAL A 204 -10.12 -8.47 4.45
N VAL A 205 -10.30 -8.28 5.75
CA VAL A 205 -11.57 -8.60 6.42
C VAL A 205 -12.47 -7.36 6.33
N LEU A 206 -13.18 -7.25 5.20
CA LEU A 206 -13.98 -6.08 4.85
C LEU A 206 -15.35 -6.14 5.53
N MET A 207 -15.40 -5.51 6.69
CA MET A 207 -16.57 -5.39 7.56
C MET A 207 -17.03 -3.93 7.61
N PRO A 208 -18.21 -3.60 8.19
CA PRO A 208 -18.80 -2.26 8.12
C PRO A 208 -17.87 -1.11 8.48
N SER A 209 -17.07 -1.24 9.54
CA SER A 209 -16.18 -0.15 9.99
C SER A 209 -14.80 -0.13 9.35
N TYR A 210 -14.48 -1.09 8.47
CA TYR A 210 -13.13 -1.25 7.92
C TYR A 210 -12.65 0.00 7.15
N LEU A 211 -13.46 0.47 6.19
CA LEU A 211 -13.13 1.65 5.38
C LEU A 211 -13.25 2.98 6.15
N GLU A 212 -13.86 2.96 7.33
CA GLU A 212 -13.94 4.13 8.22
C GLU A 212 -12.69 4.31 9.08
N ARG A 213 -11.81 3.30 9.16
CA ARG A 213 -10.57 3.36 9.93
C ARG A 213 -9.40 3.72 9.02
N LEU A 214 -8.82 4.89 9.25
CA LEU A 214 -7.75 5.39 8.41
C LEU A 214 -6.48 4.52 8.49
N TRP A 215 -6.23 3.82 9.60
CA TRP A 215 -5.15 2.83 9.69
C TRP A 215 -5.35 1.65 8.73
N CYS A 216 -6.56 1.09 8.65
CA CYS A 216 -6.87 0.02 7.69
C CYS A 216 -6.70 0.50 6.24
N VAL A 217 -7.17 1.72 5.94
CA VAL A 217 -6.97 2.36 4.64
C VAL A 217 -5.48 2.61 4.34
N THR A 218 -4.70 2.98 5.35
CA THR A 218 -3.25 3.19 5.24
C THR A 218 -2.53 1.88 4.92
N GLU A 219 -2.97 0.75 5.45
CA GLU A 219 -2.42 -0.57 5.09
C GLU A 219 -2.65 -0.88 3.61
N ILE A 220 -3.83 -0.56 3.05
CA ILE A 220 -4.10 -0.69 1.61
C ILE A 220 -3.22 0.28 0.81
N PHE A 221 -3.08 1.53 1.26
CA PHE A 221 -2.15 2.49 0.65
C PHE A 221 -0.74 1.92 0.57
N ILE A 222 -0.22 1.39 1.68
CA ILE A 222 1.09 0.76 1.76
C ILE A 222 1.17 -0.41 0.77
N PHE A 223 0.19 -1.31 0.79
CA PHE A 223 0.13 -2.46 -0.12
C PHE A 223 0.22 -2.04 -1.59
N MET A 224 -0.54 -1.03 -2.00
CA MET A 224 -0.48 -0.49 -3.37
C MET A 224 0.89 0.09 -3.72
N GLN A 225 1.47 0.86 -2.81
CA GLN A 225 2.80 1.44 -3.02
C GLN A 225 3.90 0.37 -3.12
N MET A 226 3.69 -0.80 -2.50
CA MET A 226 4.58 -1.96 -2.63
C MET A 226 4.33 -2.77 -3.92
N GLY A 227 3.55 -2.25 -4.87
CA GLY A 227 3.20 -2.94 -6.11
C GLY A 227 2.12 -4.01 -5.95
N GLY A 228 1.31 -3.90 -4.88
CA GLY A 228 0.16 -4.77 -4.65
C GLY A 228 -0.91 -4.62 -5.73
N THR A 229 -1.47 -5.74 -6.15
CA THR A 229 -2.51 -5.84 -7.18
C THR A 229 -3.72 -6.58 -6.65
N ALA A 230 -4.88 -6.45 -7.33
CA ALA A 230 -6.14 -7.04 -6.88
C ALA A 230 -6.08 -8.58 -6.74
N ASP A 231 -5.31 -9.28 -7.56
CA ASP A 231 -5.12 -10.74 -7.50
C ASP A 231 -4.33 -11.21 -6.28
N ARG A 232 -3.62 -10.30 -5.60
CA ARG A 232 -2.94 -10.56 -4.33
C ARG A 232 -3.80 -10.21 -3.11
N ILE A 233 -5.01 -9.69 -3.32
CA ILE A 233 -5.97 -9.42 -2.24
C ILE A 233 -6.88 -10.63 -2.06
N GLU A 234 -6.90 -11.16 -0.84
CA GLU A 234 -7.84 -12.21 -0.43
C GLU A 234 -8.96 -11.56 0.40
N MET A 235 -10.09 -11.31 -0.24
CA MET A 235 -11.23 -10.60 0.36
C MET A 235 -12.08 -11.54 1.21
N ILE A 236 -12.24 -11.22 2.49
CA ILE A 236 -13.12 -11.91 3.43
C ILE A 236 -14.31 -11.00 3.73
N LEU A 237 -15.51 -11.47 3.39
CA LEU A 237 -16.79 -10.77 3.62
C LEU A 237 -17.61 -11.51 4.68
N PRO A 238 -18.42 -10.80 5.49
CA PRO A 238 -19.33 -11.45 6.43
C PRO A 238 -20.47 -12.17 5.71
N ASP A 239 -20.93 -13.28 6.28
CA ASP A 239 -22.01 -14.11 5.71
C ASP A 239 -23.31 -13.37 5.42
N HIS A 240 -23.64 -12.39 6.26
CA HIS A 240 -24.84 -11.58 6.09
C HIS A 240 -24.70 -10.55 4.95
N ALA A 241 -23.48 -10.25 4.49
CA ALA A 241 -23.25 -9.52 3.25
C ALA A 241 -23.47 -10.41 2.00
N LEU A 242 -23.54 -11.74 2.17
CA LEU A 242 -23.78 -12.71 1.10
C LEU A 242 -25.26 -13.12 0.98
N GLY A 243 -26.17 -12.45 1.70
CA GLY A 243 -27.60 -12.75 1.68
C GLY A 243 -27.98 -14.09 2.31
N ALA A 244 -27.09 -14.74 3.06
CA ALA A 244 -27.40 -15.97 3.78
C ALA A 244 -28.28 -15.65 5.02
N PRO A 245 -29.45 -16.28 5.19
CA PRO A 245 -30.28 -16.05 6.36
C PRO A 245 -29.53 -16.52 7.60
N ALA A 246 -29.32 -15.60 8.55
CA ALA A 246 -28.81 -15.94 9.87
C ALA A 246 -29.70 -17.02 10.48
N ALA A 247 -29.13 -18.17 10.81
CA ALA A 247 -29.83 -19.23 11.51
C ALA A 247 -30.16 -18.74 12.93
N GLY A 248 -31.32 -18.13 13.10
CA GLY A 248 -32.03 -18.12 14.39
C GLY A 248 -32.21 -16.80 15.13
N ASP A 249 -31.95 -15.61 14.57
CA ASP A 249 -32.25 -14.37 15.30
C ASP A 249 -33.01 -13.34 14.46
N VAL A 250 -34.24 -13.03 14.87
CA VAL A 250 -35.24 -12.21 14.15
C VAL A 250 -35.29 -10.79 14.72
N SER A 251 -34.28 -10.31 15.45
CA SER A 251 -34.43 -9.10 16.26
C SER A 251 -33.58 -7.87 15.92
N ALA A 252 -32.66 -7.89 14.96
CA ALA A 252 -31.87 -6.69 14.61
C ALA A 252 -32.18 -6.14 13.21
N LYS A 253 -32.92 -5.02 13.16
CA LYS A 253 -33.19 -4.19 11.97
C LYS A 253 -31.94 -3.43 11.47
N ALA A 254 -30.77 -4.04 11.47
CA ALA A 254 -29.63 -3.45 10.78
C ALA A 254 -29.81 -3.67 9.28
N SER A 255 -29.69 -2.61 8.47
CA SER A 255 -29.57 -2.77 7.02
C SER A 255 -28.40 -3.72 6.75
N PRO A 256 -28.56 -4.73 5.88
CA PRO A 256 -27.43 -5.58 5.50
C PRO A 256 -26.29 -4.70 5.01
N PHE A 257 -25.07 -5.04 5.41
CA PHE A 257 -23.85 -4.39 4.93
C PHE A 257 -23.69 -4.71 3.45
N ASP A 258 -23.85 -3.69 2.60
CA ASP A 258 -23.60 -3.80 1.16
C ASP A 258 -22.15 -3.39 0.87
N VAL A 259 -21.33 -4.37 0.50
CA VAL A 259 -19.91 -4.17 0.23
C VAL A 259 -19.68 -3.26 -0.98
N HIS A 260 -20.52 -3.34 -2.01
CA HIS A 260 -20.36 -2.56 -3.23
C HIS A 260 -20.70 -1.09 -2.97
N ASP A 261 -21.74 -0.82 -2.20
CA ASP A 261 -22.09 0.53 -1.81
C ASP A 261 -21.03 1.13 -0.87
N ALA A 262 -20.50 0.35 0.08
CA ALA A 262 -19.42 0.78 0.95
C ALA A 262 -18.14 1.13 0.17
N ILE A 263 -17.75 0.32 -0.82
CA ILE A 263 -16.61 0.59 -1.69
C ILE A 263 -16.88 1.82 -2.56
N LYS A 264 -18.01 1.87 -3.29
CA LYS A 264 -18.32 2.98 -4.22
C LYS A 264 -18.45 4.34 -3.53
N SER A 265 -18.93 4.36 -2.30
CA SER A 265 -19.09 5.59 -1.51
C SER A 265 -17.85 5.97 -0.70
N PHE A 266 -16.77 5.19 -0.82
CA PHE A 266 -15.52 5.42 -0.09
C PHE A 266 -14.96 6.82 -0.34
N ASP A 267 -14.56 7.46 0.76
CA ASP A 267 -13.79 8.71 0.75
C ASP A 267 -12.81 8.70 1.92
N VAL A 268 -11.51 8.70 1.61
CA VAL A 268 -10.44 8.70 2.62
C VAL A 268 -10.54 9.87 3.59
N GLN A 269 -11.10 11.01 3.18
CA GLN A 269 -11.28 12.15 4.07
C GLN A 269 -12.31 11.89 5.18
N ARG A 270 -13.18 10.89 5.02
CA ARG A 270 -14.15 10.49 6.05
C ARG A 270 -13.59 9.46 7.02
N ALA A 271 -12.45 8.84 6.69
CA ALA A 271 -11.81 7.90 7.57
C ALA A 271 -11.22 8.59 8.81
N ALA A 272 -11.22 7.86 9.92
CA ALA A 272 -10.86 8.36 11.24
C ALA A 272 -9.68 7.57 11.86
N CYS A 273 -8.85 8.30 12.61
CA CYS A 273 -7.92 7.75 13.59
C CYS A 273 -8.41 8.03 15.01
N PHE A 274 -7.75 7.44 16.01
CA PHE A 274 -8.01 7.78 17.41
C PHE A 274 -7.55 9.21 17.73
N ARG A 275 -6.41 9.64 17.15
CA ARG A 275 -5.84 10.98 17.31
C ARG A 275 -5.99 11.79 16.02
N SER A 276 -6.40 13.04 16.13
CA SER A 276 -6.53 13.96 14.99
C SER A 276 -5.17 14.27 14.34
N GLU A 277 -4.12 14.45 15.13
CA GLU A 277 -2.75 14.69 14.64
C GLU A 277 -2.24 13.53 13.77
N GLU A 278 -2.50 12.31 14.22
CA GLU A 278 -2.18 11.08 13.47
C GLU A 278 -3.00 10.99 12.18
N ARG A 279 -4.28 11.38 12.22
CA ARG A 279 -5.13 11.44 11.03
C ARG A 279 -4.54 12.38 9.97
N GLU A 280 -4.23 13.62 10.34
CA GLU A 280 -3.65 14.60 9.40
C GLU A 280 -2.32 14.12 8.81
N ARG A 281 -1.47 13.51 9.66
CA ARG A 281 -0.21 12.94 9.22
C ARG A 281 -0.42 11.85 8.17
N LEU A 282 -1.27 10.87 8.44
CA LEU A 282 -1.51 9.76 7.51
C LEU A 282 -2.15 10.24 6.20
N LEU A 283 -3.10 11.17 6.27
CA LEU A 283 -3.67 11.80 5.07
C LEU A 283 -2.60 12.51 4.23
N THR A 284 -1.69 13.25 4.88
CA THR A 284 -0.57 13.92 4.19
C THR A 284 0.33 12.91 3.47
N VAL A 285 0.61 11.76 4.10
CA VAL A 285 1.41 10.68 3.48
C VAL A 285 0.70 10.08 2.27
N ILE A 286 -0.61 9.81 2.38
CA ILE A 286 -1.43 9.28 1.28
C ILE A 286 -1.48 10.28 0.12
N GLU A 287 -1.75 11.55 0.42
CA GLU A 287 -1.80 12.63 -0.56
C GLU A 287 -0.47 12.77 -1.29
N ALA A 288 0.67 12.76 -0.57
CA ALA A 288 1.99 12.82 -1.16
C ALA A 288 2.27 11.62 -2.09
N GLY A 289 1.83 10.42 -1.72
CA GLY A 289 2.03 9.19 -2.50
C GLY A 289 1.21 9.10 -3.78
N PHE A 290 0.03 9.73 -3.83
CA PHE A 290 -0.88 9.68 -5.00
C PHE A 290 -1.01 11.02 -5.75
N GLY A 291 -0.44 12.11 -5.21
CA GLY A 291 -0.59 13.46 -5.76
C GLY A 291 -1.99 14.07 -5.56
N GLY A 292 -2.77 13.53 -4.63
CA GLY A 292 -4.12 14.00 -4.30
C GLY A 292 -5.00 12.91 -3.69
N LEU A 293 -5.77 13.24 -2.65
CA LEU A 293 -6.68 12.30 -1.98
C LEU A 293 -7.81 11.80 -2.89
N GLY A 294 -8.27 12.63 -3.84
CA GLY A 294 -9.28 12.20 -4.83
C GLY A 294 -8.76 11.11 -5.77
N VAL A 295 -7.50 11.22 -6.22
CA VAL A 295 -6.85 10.19 -7.05
C VAL A 295 -6.70 8.89 -6.26
N PHE A 296 -6.30 8.98 -4.98
CA PHE A 296 -6.24 7.82 -4.09
C PHE A 296 -7.60 7.13 -3.96
N ASN A 297 -8.68 7.88 -3.73
CA ASN A 297 -10.04 7.32 -3.63
C ASN A 297 -10.40 6.53 -4.90
N GLU A 298 -10.19 7.10 -6.09
CA GLU A 298 -10.49 6.42 -7.35
C GLU A 298 -9.68 5.12 -7.55
N VAL A 299 -8.41 5.13 -7.19
CA VAL A 299 -7.54 3.94 -7.32
C VAL A 299 -7.93 2.86 -6.32
N LEU A 300 -8.17 3.24 -5.06
CA LEU A 300 -8.58 2.29 -4.02
C LEU A 300 -9.92 1.64 -4.36
N VAL A 301 -10.92 2.41 -4.82
CA VAL A 301 -12.21 1.88 -5.25
C VAL A 301 -12.04 0.85 -6.37
N LYS A 302 -11.26 1.17 -7.41
CA LYS A 302 -10.98 0.23 -8.50
C LYS A 302 -10.28 -1.03 -8.03
N LEU A 303 -9.31 -0.90 -7.10
CA LEU A 303 -8.60 -2.04 -6.54
C LEU A 303 -9.53 -2.97 -5.78
N LEU A 304 -10.37 -2.42 -4.88
CA LEU A 304 -11.28 -3.23 -4.07
C LEU A 304 -12.41 -3.83 -4.89
N ASP A 305 -13.00 -3.08 -5.84
CA ASP A 305 -14.01 -3.63 -6.77
C ASP A 305 -13.44 -4.81 -7.57
N ALA A 306 -12.20 -4.69 -8.06
CA ALA A 306 -11.53 -5.78 -8.77
C ALA A 306 -11.28 -7.00 -7.85
N ALA A 307 -10.87 -6.77 -6.60
CA ALA A 307 -10.66 -7.84 -5.63
C ALA A 307 -11.97 -8.58 -5.29
N VAL A 308 -13.08 -7.84 -5.12
CA VAL A 308 -14.42 -8.44 -4.92
C VAL A 308 -14.82 -9.27 -6.14
N ALA A 309 -14.66 -8.74 -7.36
CA ALA A 309 -14.98 -9.47 -8.58
C ALA A 309 -14.16 -10.78 -8.73
N LEU A 310 -12.88 -10.75 -8.35
CA LEU A 310 -12.01 -11.95 -8.37
C LEU A 310 -12.45 -13.00 -7.33
N ARG A 311 -12.84 -12.56 -6.14
CA ARG A 311 -13.41 -13.42 -5.09
C ARG A 311 -14.68 -14.10 -5.59
N ASP A 312 -15.65 -13.32 -6.09
CA ASP A 312 -16.94 -13.85 -6.53
C ASP A 312 -16.77 -14.85 -7.69
N ALA A 313 -15.83 -14.58 -8.60
CA ALA A 313 -15.46 -15.51 -9.67
C ALA A 313 -14.80 -16.81 -9.16
N ALA A 314 -14.13 -16.78 -8.01
CA ALA A 314 -13.56 -17.96 -7.37
C ALA A 314 -14.61 -18.79 -6.63
N GLU A 315 -15.59 -18.14 -5.98
CA GLU A 315 -16.70 -18.82 -5.28
C GLU A 315 -17.70 -19.50 -6.24
N ALA A 316 -17.81 -18.99 -7.47
CA ALA A 316 -18.69 -19.56 -8.50
C ALA A 316 -18.15 -20.86 -9.15
N ARG A 317 -16.92 -21.30 -8.82
CA ARG A 317 -16.25 -22.48 -9.40
C ARG A 317 -16.32 -23.69 -8.48
#